data_AF-A0A433QT08-F1
#
_entry.id   AF-A0A433QT08-F1
#
_cell.length_a   1.000
_cell.length_b   1.000
_cell.length_c   1.000
_cell.angle_alpha   90.00
_cell.angle_beta   90.00
_cell.angle_gamma   90.00
#
_symmetry.space_group_name_H-M   'P 1'
#
loop_
_entity.id
_entity.type
_entity.pdbx_description
1 polymer ?
#
loop_
_entity_poly.entity_id
_entity_poly.type
_entity_poly.pdbx_seq_one_letter_code
_entity_poly.pdbx_strand_id
1 'polypeptide(L)'
;MELSDYFRDTEPEEWNLIGFYKHRQREPDFTRVFQKEAFKLRKSLDYLLENGTTIAKARADRLIKSLKASVKHSFCRALKR
;
A
#
# COMPACT_ATOMS: atom_id res chain seq x y z
N MET A 1 11.05 2.27 12.00
CA MET A 1 10.11 2.34 10.85
C MET A 1 9.54 0.95 10.70
N GLU A 2 8.23 0.78 10.92
CA GLU A 2 7.61 -0.55 10.93
C GLU A 2 7.12 -0.94 9.52
N LEU A 3 7.68 -2.03 9.01
CA LEU A 3 7.12 -2.76 7.88
C LEU A 3 5.83 -3.43 8.34
N SER A 4 4.71 -3.19 7.65
CA SER A 4 3.44 -3.83 8.00
C SER A 4 3.55 -5.35 7.91
N ASP A 5 2.95 -6.05 8.87
CA ASP A 5 2.94 -7.51 8.95
C ASP A 5 2.36 -8.17 7.71
N TYR A 6 1.45 -7.50 6.99
CA TYR A 6 1.00 -7.93 5.67
C TYR A 6 2.15 -8.32 4.71
N PHE A 7 3.22 -7.53 4.69
CA PHE A 7 4.36 -7.77 3.80
C PHE A 7 5.36 -8.81 4.35
N ARG A 8 5.23 -9.17 5.64
CA ARG A 8 5.98 -10.25 6.28
C ARG A 8 5.29 -11.60 6.06
N ASP A 9 3.96 -11.59 6.13
CA ASP A 9 3.14 -12.81 6.11
C ASP A 9 2.65 -13.20 4.71
N THR A 10 2.77 -12.29 3.72
CA THR A 10 2.31 -12.52 2.34
C THR A 10 3.49 -12.51 1.38
N GLU A 11 3.52 -13.43 0.42
CA GLU A 11 4.57 -13.45 -0.60
C GLU A 11 4.48 -12.23 -1.54
N PRO A 12 5.63 -11.70 -2.02
CA PRO A 12 5.69 -10.52 -2.90
C PRO A 12 4.78 -10.56 -4.12
N GLU A 13 4.58 -11.74 -4.68
CA GLU A 13 3.76 -12.01 -5.86
C GLU A 13 2.27 -11.74 -5.61
N GLU A 14 1.81 -11.98 -4.38
CA GLU A 14 0.41 -11.85 -3.96
C GLU A 14 0.08 -10.44 -3.43
N TRP A 15 1.09 -9.59 -3.26
CA TRP A 15 0.89 -8.24 -2.75
C TRP A 15 -0.04 -7.42 -3.64
N ASN A 16 -1.12 -6.91 -3.04
CA ASN A 16 -2.07 -6.05 -3.71
C ASN A 16 -2.68 -5.04 -2.75
N LEU A 17 -3.15 -3.90 -3.28
CA LEU A 17 -3.73 -2.82 -2.47
C LEU A 17 -4.90 -3.33 -1.60
N ILE A 18 -5.80 -4.11 -2.20
CA ILE A 18 -7.00 -4.61 -1.50
C ILE A 18 -6.61 -5.53 -0.34
N GLY A 19 -5.64 -6.41 -0.55
CA GLY A 19 -5.09 -7.32 0.47
C GLY A 19 -4.53 -6.55 1.66
N PHE A 20 -3.70 -5.53 1.39
CA PHE A 20 -3.18 -4.65 2.43
C PHE A 20 -4.30 -3.96 3.23
N TYR A 21 -5.30 -3.37 2.56
CA TYR A 21 -6.41 -2.71 3.26
C TYR A 21 -7.26 -3.69 4.06
N LYS A 22 -7.50 -4.91 3.55
CA LYS A 22 -8.22 -5.96 4.29
C LYS A 22 -7.44 -6.43 5.52
N HIS A 23 -6.12 -6.52 5.44
CA HIS A 23 -5.26 -6.82 6.58
C HIS A 23 -5.36 -5.71 7.61
N ARG A 24 -5.13 -4.45 7.20
CA ARG A 24 -5.24 -3.27 8.06
C ARG A 24 -6.62 -3.12 8.72
N GLN A 25 -7.70 -3.51 8.06
CA GLN A 25 -9.05 -3.49 8.65
C GLN A 25 -9.21 -4.38 9.88
N ARG A 26 -8.36 -5.41 10.04
CA ARG A 26 -8.37 -6.32 11.19
C ARG A 26 -7.54 -5.79 12.36
N GLU A 27 -6.69 -4.80 12.13
CA GLU A 27 -5.83 -4.21 13.15
C GLU A 27 -6.61 -3.19 14.00
N PRO A 28 -6.36 -3.12 15.32
CA PRO A 28 -7.12 -2.28 16.24
C PRO A 28 -6.87 -0.77 16.02
N ASP A 29 -5.75 -0.39 15.41
CA ASP A 29 -5.38 1.01 15.13
C ASP A 29 -5.85 1.50 13.75
N PHE A 30 -6.75 0.74 13.08
CA PHE A 30 -7.22 1.08 11.74
C PHE A 30 -7.94 2.43 11.73
N THR A 31 -7.38 3.41 11.04
CA THR A 31 -7.85 4.79 11.11
C THR A 31 -9.12 5.03 10.28
N ARG A 32 -9.52 4.08 9.41
CA ARG A 32 -10.58 4.21 8.39
C ARG A 32 -10.40 5.39 7.41
N VAL A 33 -9.34 6.18 7.56
CA VAL A 33 -9.01 7.32 6.70
C VAL A 33 -8.09 6.83 5.60
N PHE A 34 -8.61 6.76 4.37
CA PHE A 34 -7.88 6.26 3.21
C PHE A 34 -6.49 6.89 3.06
N GLN A 35 -6.35 8.20 3.23
CA GLN A 35 -5.09 8.91 3.12
C GLN A 35 -4.04 8.48 4.16
N LYS A 36 -4.45 8.27 5.42
CA LYS A 36 -3.56 7.82 6.49
C LYS A 36 -3.08 6.40 6.24
N GLU A 37 -3.98 5.51 5.85
CA GLU A 37 -3.66 4.12 5.52
C GLU A 37 -2.82 4.02 4.23
N ALA A 38 -3.10 4.85 3.22
CA ALA A 38 -2.28 4.97 2.01
C ALA A 38 -0.87 5.48 2.32
N PHE A 39 -0.72 6.39 3.30
CA PHE A 39 0.58 6.86 3.76
C PHE A 39 1.37 5.74 4.46
N LYS A 40 0.72 4.96 5.34
CA LYS A 40 1.32 3.76 5.96
C LYS A 40 1.79 2.77 4.89
N LEU A 41 0.92 2.46 3.93
CA LEU A 41 1.26 1.61 2.78
C LEU A 41 2.48 2.14 2.02
N ARG A 42 2.46 3.43 1.64
CA ARG A 42 3.57 4.08 0.93
C ARG A 42 4.89 3.92 1.67
N LYS A 43 4.89 4.16 2.99
CA LYS A 43 6.07 4.01 3.84
C LYS A 43 6.59 2.58 3.85
N SER A 44 5.73 1.58 3.99
CA SER A 44 6.15 0.17 3.91
C SER A 44 6.73 -0.19 2.53
N LEU A 45 6.13 0.29 1.44
CA LEU A 45 6.64 0.05 0.08
C LEU A 45 7.98 0.75 -0.18
N ASP A 46 8.17 1.98 0.30
CA ASP A 46 9.44 2.70 0.20
C ASP A 46 10.55 1.95 0.95
N TYR A 47 10.26 1.42 2.15
CA TYR A 47 11.20 0.57 2.89
C TYR A 47 11.58 -0.71 2.12
N LEU A 48 10.61 -1.36 1.48
CA LEU A 48 10.83 -2.56 0.67
C LEU A 48 11.63 -2.27 -0.61
N LEU A 49 11.49 -1.07 -1.19
CA LEU A 49 12.33 -0.66 -2.32
C LEU A 49 13.81 -0.53 -1.94
N GLU A 50 14.08 -0.05 -0.74
CA GLU A 50 15.45 0.11 -0.24
C GLU A 50 16.04 -1.23 0.19
N ASN A 51 15.30 -2.00 1.00
CA ASN A 51 15.82 -3.15 1.76
C ASN A 51 15.34 -4.52 1.27
N GLY A 52 14.36 -4.58 0.36
CA GLY A 52 13.76 -5.85 -0.09
C GLY A 52 14.60 -6.61 -1.12
N THR A 53 14.18 -7.83 -1.43
CA THR A 53 14.72 -8.64 -2.54
C THR A 53 14.36 -8.03 -3.90
N THR A 54 15.03 -8.45 -4.98
CA THR A 54 14.75 -7.96 -6.34
C THR A 54 13.26 -8.07 -6.71
N ILE A 55 12.61 -9.17 -6.34
CA ILE A 55 11.18 -9.40 -6.57
C ILE A 55 10.33 -8.44 -5.74
N ALA A 56 10.64 -8.32 -4.44
CA ALA A 56 9.95 -7.38 -3.54
C ALA A 56 10.05 -5.94 -4.05
N LYS A 57 11.22 -5.52 -4.53
CA LYS A 57 11.44 -4.18 -5.10
C LYS A 57 10.56 -3.96 -6.34
N ALA A 58 10.56 -4.91 -7.27
CA ALA A 58 9.75 -4.81 -8.49
C ALA A 58 8.25 -4.75 -8.18
N ARG A 59 7.78 -5.56 -7.22
CA ARG A 59 6.38 -5.58 -6.78
C ARG A 59 6.01 -4.30 -6.02
N ALA A 60 6.89 -3.80 -5.18
CA ALA A 60 6.69 -2.55 -4.45
C ALA A 60 6.58 -1.34 -5.39
N ASP A 61 7.47 -1.22 -6.39
CA ASP A 61 7.39 -0.16 -7.39
C ASP A 61 6.06 -0.19 -8.16
N ARG A 62 5.61 -1.39 -8.57
CA ARG A 62 4.32 -1.57 -9.24
C ARG A 62 3.15 -1.14 -8.35
N LEU A 63 3.18 -1.48 -7.06
CA LEU A 63 2.16 -1.07 -6.09
C LEU A 63 2.12 0.43 -5.85
N ILE A 64 3.28 1.09 -5.76
CA ILE A 64 3.37 2.55 -5.64
C ILE A 64 2.75 3.23 -6.86
N LYS A 65 3.04 2.73 -8.07
CA LYS A 65 2.44 3.24 -9.31
C LYS A 65 0.92 3.08 -9.31
N SER A 66 0.43 1.91 -8.90
CA SER A 66 -1.01 1.64 -8.75
C SER A 66 -1.67 2.59 -7.74
N LEU A 67 -1.07 2.77 -6.56
CA LEU A 67 -1.56 3.67 -5.52
C LEU A 67 -1.66 5.12 -6.03
N LYS A 68 -0.64 5.62 -6.73
CA LYS A 68 -0.65 6.96 -7.34
C LYS A 68 -1.77 7.10 -8.38
N ALA A 69 -2.02 6.07 -9.18
CA ALA A 69 -3.12 6.07 -10.15
C ALA A 69 -4.48 6.13 -9.45
N SER A 70 -4.68 5.35 -8.38
CA SER A 70 -5.92 5.38 -7.58
C SER A 70 -6.18 6.75 -6.96
N VAL A 71 -5.16 7.40 -6.38
CA VAL A 71 -5.29 8.74 -5.79
C VAL A 71 -5.66 9.79 -6.85
N LYS A 72 -5.00 9.76 -8.02
CA LYS A 72 -5.35 10.65 -9.13
C LYS A 72 -6.80 10.46 -9.60
N HIS A 73 -7.25 9.22 -9.68
CA HIS A 73 -8.60 8.90 -10.15
C HIS A 73 -9.70 9.32 -9.15
N SER A 74 -9.44 9.23 -7.84
CA SER A 74 -10.33 9.75 -6.79
C SER A 74 -10.50 11.27 -6.87
N PHE A 75 -9.43 12.01 -7.22
CA PHE A 75 -9.48 13.46 -7.37
C PHE A 75 -10.28 13.89 -8.62
N CYS A 76 -10.11 13.19 -9.74
CA CYS A 76 -10.86 13.49 -10.98
C CYS A 76 -12.37 13.20 -10.87
N ARG A 77 -12.81 12.24 -10.06
CA ARG A 77 -14.25 11.98 -9.84
C ARG A 77 -14.91 13.02 -8.94
N ALA A 78 -14.18 13.61 -8.00
CA ALA A 78 -14.70 14.62 -7.09
C ALA A 78 -14.98 15.97 -7.77
N LEU A 79 -14.34 16.24 -8.91
CA LEU A 79 -14.48 17.48 -9.70
C LEU A 79 -15.54 17.40 -10.82
N LYS A 80 -16.29 16.29 -10.93
CA LYS A 80 -17.39 16.12 -11.90
C LYS A 80 -18.78 16.01 -11.23
N ARG A 81 -18.93 16.45 -9.99
CA ARG A 81 -20.23 16.57 -9.32
C ARG A 81 -20.61 18.02 -9.13
#